data_AF-A0A7X0DGI6-F1
#
_entry.id   AF-A0A7X0DGI6-F1
#
_cell.length_a   1.000
_cell.length_b   1.000
_cell.length_c   1.000
_cell.angle_alpha   90.00
_cell.angle_beta   90.00
_cell.angle_gamma   90.00
#
_symmetry.space_group_name_H-M   'P 1'
#
loop_
_entity.id
_entity.type
_entity.pdbx_description
1 polymer ?
#
loop_
_entity_poly.entity_id
_entity_poly.type
_entity_poly.pdbx_seq_one_letter_code
_entity_poly.pdbx_strand_id
1 'polypeptide(L)' 'MKEIRRRTRVVGAFPDGQSCLNLAAARLRHIAGSQWSTRKYMNMDPLYAEQTSTHGAVA' A
#
# COMPACT_ATOMS: atom_id res chain seq x y z
N MET A 1 -9.32 -6.51 10.86
CA MET A 1 -9.07 -7.83 11.49
C MET A 1 -8.92 -9.00 10.49
N LYS A 2 -9.67 -9.02 9.38
CA LYS A 2 -9.66 -10.11 8.36
C LYS A 2 -8.29 -10.32 7.69
N GLU A 3 -7.60 -9.22 7.35
CA GLU A 3 -6.29 -9.22 6.69
C GLU A 3 -5.18 -9.80 7.59
N ILE A 4 -5.20 -9.43 8.88
CA ILE A 4 -4.24 -9.92 9.89
C ILE A 4 -4.43 -11.43 10.04
N ARG A 5 -5.66 -11.90 10.27
CA ARG A 5 -5.98 -13.34 10.37
C ARG A 5 -5.57 -14.11 9.11
N ARG A 6 -5.76 -13.56 7.91
CA ARG A 6 -5.33 -14.20 6.66
C ARG A 6 -3.81 -14.37 6.60
N ARG A 7 -3.06 -13.36 7.05
CA ARG A 7 -1.59 -13.29 6.98
C ARG A 7 -0.88 -14.02 8.12
N THR A 8 -1.57 -14.29 9.23
CA THR A 8 -1.08 -15.07 10.39
C THR A 8 -1.66 -16.48 10.45
N ARG A 9 -2.57 -16.86 9.54
CA ARG A 9 -3.21 -18.19 9.48
C ARG A 9 -2.23 -19.37 9.48
N VAL A 10 -1.07 -19.21 8.86
CA VAL A 10 -0.03 -20.27 8.76
C VAL A 10 0.61 -20.60 10.10
N VAL A 11 0.54 -19.71 11.08
CA VAL A 11 1.29 -19.85 12.34
C VAL A 11 0.51 -20.63 13.39
N GLY A 12 -0.81 -20.76 13.26
CA GLY A 12 -1.65 -21.53 14.20
C GLY A 12 -1.68 -20.89 15.60
N ALA A 13 -0.69 -21.21 16.44
CA ALA A 13 -0.44 -20.62 17.75
C ALA A 13 1.05 -20.23 17.86
N PHE A 14 1.32 -19.04 18.40
CA PHE A 14 2.71 -18.61 18.62
C PHE A 14 3.27 -19.28 19.88
N PRO A 15 4.55 -19.71 19.86
CA PRO A 15 5.21 -20.24 21.05
C PRO A 15 5.41 -19.16 22.13
N ASP A 16 5.46 -17.88 21.75
CA ASP A 16 5.64 -16.74 22.66
C ASP A 16 5.07 -15.43 22.10
N GLY A 17 4.82 -14.47 22.98
CA GLY A 17 4.23 -13.16 22.61
C GLY A 17 5.16 -12.25 21.80
N GLN A 18 6.49 -12.38 21.95
CA GLN A 18 7.46 -11.59 21.20
C GLN A 18 7.52 -12.02 19.74
N SER A 19 7.45 -13.32 19.46
CA SER A 19 7.32 -13.87 18.10
C SER A 19 6.06 -13.37 17.39
N CYS A 20 4.95 -13.24 18.12
CA CYS A 20 3.72 -12.66 17.58
C CYS A 20 3.92 -11.19 17.18
N LEU A 21 4.52 -10.39 18.08
CA LEU A 21 4.83 -8.97 17.83
C LEU A 21 5.78 -8.78 16.66
N ASN A 22 6.86 -9.58 16.58
CA ASN A 22 7.82 -9.50 15.49
C ASN A 22 7.20 -9.83 14.14
N LEU A 23 6.37 -10.87 14.06
CA LEU A 23 5.67 -11.18 12.81
C LEU A 23 4.72 -10.05 12.42
N ALA A 24 3.96 -9.52 13.37
CA ALA A 24 3.05 -8.41 13.12
C ALA A 24 3.80 -7.18 12.58
N ALA A 25 4.93 -6.82 13.21
CA ALA A 25 5.79 -5.72 12.78
C ALA A 25 6.36 -5.94 11.36
N ALA A 26 6.90 -7.14 11.08
CA ALA A 26 7.42 -7.50 9.77
C ALA A 26 6.33 -7.43 8.68
N ARG A 27 5.11 -7.91 8.98
CA ARG A 27 3.96 -7.85 8.07
C ARG A 27 3.53 -6.40 7.80
N LEU A 28 3.47 -5.55 8.82
CA LEU A 28 3.13 -4.13 8.67
C LEU A 28 4.17 -3.39 7.82
N ARG A 29 5.46 -3.63 8.05
CA ARG A 29 6.55 -3.04 7.26
C ARG A 29 6.49 -3.44 5.79
N HIS A 30 6.20 -4.71 5.51
CA HIS A 30 6.04 -5.19 4.13
C HIS A 30 4.82 -4.56 3.42
N ILE A 31 3.70 -4.35 4.13
CA ILE A 31 2.52 -3.66 3.57
C ILE A 31 2.84 -2.21 3.24
N ALA A 32 3.45 -1.50 4.18
CA ALA A 32 3.82 -0.10 4.02
C ALA A 32 4.74 0.10 2.81
N GLY A 33 5.73 -0.78 2.64
CA GLY A 33 6.69 -0.71 1.54
C GLY A 33 6.18 -1.18 0.17
N SER A 34 5.13 -1.99 0.09
CA SER A 34 4.72 -2.61 -1.18
C SER A 34 3.47 -2.02 -1.84
N GLN A 35 2.47 -1.60 -1.06
CA GLN A 35 1.13 -1.35 -1.59
C GLN A 35 0.55 0.02 -1.23
N TRP A 36 0.91 0.57 -0.07
CA TRP A 36 0.46 1.90 0.33
C TRP A 36 1.33 3.00 -0.25
N SER A 37 2.65 2.81 -0.29
CA SER A 37 3.55 3.83 -0.85
C SER A 37 3.41 4.00 -2.37
N THR A 38 3.03 2.96 -3.11
CA THR A 38 3.05 2.95 -4.58
C THR A 38 1.68 3.16 -5.22
N ARG A 39 0.60 3.17 -4.42
CA ARG A 39 -0.74 3.48 -4.94
C ARG A 39 -0.84 4.98 -5.20
N LYS A 40 -1.03 5.36 -6.48
CA LYS A 40 -1.45 6.73 -6.82
C LYS A 40 -2.75 7.01 -6.07
N TYR A 41 -2.70 7.94 -5.11
CA TYR A 41 -3.88 8.44 -4.40
C TYR A 41 -4.85 9.13 -5.36
N MET A 42 -4.34 9.79 -6.39
CA MET A 42 -5.12 10.44 -7.44
C MET A 42 -4.41 10.31 -8.79
N ASN A 43 -5.15 10.05 -9.87
CA ASN A 43 -4.58 10.03 -11.21
C ASN A 43 -4.51 11.45 -11.78
N MET A 44 -3.30 11.98 -11.97
CA MET A 44 -3.06 13.32 -12.52
C MET A 44 -3.00 13.34 -14.05
N ASP A 45 -2.98 12.17 -14.71
CA ASP A 45 -2.90 12.05 -16.17
C ASP A 45 -3.98 12.90 -16.91
N PRO A 46 -5.25 13.00 -16.45
CA PRO A 46 -6.27 13.83 -17.10
C PRO A 46 -5.97 15.34 -17.04
N LEU A 47 -5.39 15.82 -15.92
CA LEU A 47 -5.08 17.24 -15.73
C LEU A 47 -3.97 17.69 -16.69
N TYR A 48 -2.96 16.84 -16.90
CA TYR A 48 -1.87 17.14 -17.82
C TYR A 48 -2.33 17.14 -19.29
N ALA A 49 -3.24 16.24 -19.67
CA ALA A 49 -3.82 16.20 -21.01
C ALA A 49 -4.59 17.49 -21.35
N GLU A 50 -5.31 18.06 -20.37
CA GLU A 50 -6.03 19.32 -20.52
C GLU A 50 -5.08 20.52 -20.62
N GLN A 51 -4.01 20.55 -19.83
CA GLN A 51 -2.99 21.60 -19.91
C GLN A 51 -2.29 21.65 -21.28
N THR A 52 -1.91 20.51 -21.86
CA THR A 52 -1.32 20.47 -23.21
C THR A 52 -2.28 20.94 -24.29
N SER A 53 -3.57 20.63 -24.15
CA SER A 53 -4.61 21.06 -25.11
C SER A 53 -4.86 22.57 -25.05
N THR A 54 -4.82 23.14 -23.83
CA THR A 54 -5.03 24.58 -23.62
C THR A 54 -3.82 25.40 -24.07
N HIS A 55 -2.60 24.92 -23.84
CA HIS A 55 -1.37 25.60 -24.28
C HIS A 55 -1.13 25.52 -25.79
N GLY A 56 -1.61 24.46 -26.46
CA GLY A 56 -1.51 24.33 -27.92
C GLY A 56 -2.53 25.18 -28.69
N ALA A 57 -3.63 25.60 -28.05
CA ALA A 57 -4.66 26.44 -28.66
C ALA A 57 -4.36 27.95 -28.60
N VAL A 58 -3.31 28.36 -27.86
CA VAL A 58 -2.90 29.77 -27.69
C VAL A 58 -1.62 30.13 -28.49
N ALA A 59 -1.19 29.26 -29.41
CA ALA A 59 -0.05 29.48 -30.30
C ALA A 59 -0.49 29.77 -31.74
#